data_AF-A0A2V5XKM4-F1
#
_entry.id   AF-A0A2V5XKM4-F1
#
_cell.length_a   1.000
_cell.length_b   1.000
_cell.length_c   1.000
_cell.angle_alpha   90.00
_cell.angle_beta   90.00
_cell.angle_gamma   90.00
#
_symmetry.space_group_name_H-M   'P 1'
#
loop_
_entity.id
_entity.type
_entity.pdbx_description
1 polymer ?
#
loop_
_entity_poly.entity_id
_entity_poly.type
_entity_poly.pdbx_seq_one_letter_code
_entity_poly.pdbx_strand_id
1 'polypeptide(L)'
;MDWLTNPEIWVSLLTLTVLEIVLGIDNIVFISILAGKLPPEQQAKARQTGLSLALITRVLLLCGLAWMVKLTSPLFHIPAFGLLPEPHSVSGRDLILLCGGLFLLWKSTREIHEKLEGEDGAVTSRLAPNFASVVI
;
A
#
# COMPACT_ATOMS: atom_id res chain seq x y z
N MET A 1 17.42 16.77 28.67
CA MET A 1 18.02 15.41 28.65
C MET A 1 16.98 14.34 28.99
N ASP A 2 15.72 14.72 29.12
CA ASP A 2 14.61 13.90 29.64
C ASP A 2 14.00 12.94 28.61
N TRP A 3 14.38 13.09 27.33
CA TRP A 3 13.91 12.21 26.25
C TRP A 3 14.61 10.85 26.25
N LEU A 4 15.86 10.76 26.71
CA LEU A 4 16.61 9.50 26.78
C LEU A 4 16.15 8.60 27.93
N THR A 5 15.65 9.21 29.00
CA THR A 5 15.16 8.54 30.21
C THR A 5 13.67 8.25 30.20
N ASN A 6 12.91 8.73 29.20
CA ASN A 6 11.48 8.46 29.10
C ASN A 6 11.23 7.02 28.57
N PRO A 7 10.66 6.11 29.37
CA PRO A 7 10.38 4.73 28.95
C PRO A 7 9.39 4.66 27.77
N GLU A 8 8.47 5.62 27.64
CA GLU A 8 7.46 5.63 26.58
C GLU A 8 8.08 5.78 25.18
N ILE A 9 9.18 6.53 25.06
CA ILE A 9 9.89 6.71 23.80
C ILE A 9 10.53 5.40 23.36
N TRP A 10 11.14 4.67 24.30
CA TRP A 10 11.74 3.37 24.04
C TRP A 10 10.70 2.31 23.66
N VAL A 11 9.56 2.29 24.36
CA VAL A 11 8.46 1.39 24.04
C VAL A 11 7.90 1.71 22.65
N SER A 12 7.64 2.99 22.36
CA SER A 12 7.12 3.41 21.04
C SER A 12 8.10 3.09 19.91
N LEU A 13 9.39 3.34 20.10
CA LEU A 13 10.43 3.01 19.12
C LEU A 13 10.53 1.51 18.90
N LEU A 14 10.46 0.71 19.96
CA LEU A 14 10.47 -0.75 19.86
C LEU A 14 9.23 -1.23 19.10
N THR A 15 8.03 -0.77 19.47
CA THR A 15 6.79 -1.16 18.79
C THR A 15 6.79 -0.77 17.32
N LEU A 16 7.19 0.46 16.98
CA LEU A 16 7.29 0.92 15.60
C LEU A 16 8.30 0.09 14.80
N THR A 17 9.45 -0.20 15.40
CA THR A 17 10.49 -1.03 14.76
C THR A 17 9.97 -2.44 14.49
N VAL A 18 9.28 -3.05 15.46
CA VAL A 18 8.69 -4.39 15.31
C VAL A 18 7.63 -4.40 14.21
N LEU A 19 6.71 -3.42 14.18
CA LEU A 19 5.69 -3.32 13.14
C LEU A 19 6.32 -3.16 11.74
N GLU A 20 7.31 -2.29 11.60
CA GLU A 20 7.99 -2.05 10.33
C GLU A 20 8.73 -3.29 9.82
N ILE A 21 9.28 -4.10 10.73
CA ILE A 21 9.90 -5.39 10.41
C ILE A 21 8.84 -6.39 9.96
N VAL A 22 7.75 -6.56 10.71
CA VAL A 22 6.68 -7.53 10.37
C VAL A 22 6.06 -7.22 9.00
N LEU A 23 5.70 -5.96 8.76
CA LEU A 23 5.20 -5.48 7.47
C LEU A 23 6.23 -5.63 6.35
N GLY A 24 7.51 -5.37 6.65
CA GLY A 24 8.60 -5.52 5.68
C GLY A 24 8.85 -6.97 5.26
N ILE A 25 8.76 -7.91 6.21
CA ILE A 25 8.98 -9.33 5.96
C ILE A 25 7.88 -9.90 5.07
N ASP A 26 6.61 -9.61 5.34
CA ASP A 26 5.47 -10.12 4.56
C ASP A 26 5.61 -9.80 3.07
N ASN A 27 5.99 -8.56 2.76
CA ASN A 27 6.20 -8.06 1.40
C ASN A 27 7.39 -8.75 0.70
N ILE A 28 8.54 -8.90 1.38
CA ILE A 28 9.72 -9.59 0.81
C ILE A 28 9.44 -11.09 0.60
N VAL A 29 8.74 -11.72 1.55
CA VAL A 29 8.37 -13.14 1.49
C VAL A 29 7.43 -13.39 0.31
N PHE A 30 6.41 -12.56 0.11
CA PHE A 30 5.48 -12.68 -1.03
C PHE A 30 6.22 -12.66 -2.38
N ILE A 31 7.11 -11.68 -2.58
CA ILE A 31 7.92 -11.57 -3.81
C ILE A 31 8.83 -12.79 -3.98
N SER A 32 9.44 -13.26 -2.89
CA SER A 32 10.33 -14.42 -2.92
C SER A 32 9.59 -15.72 -3.27
N ILE A 33 8.35 -15.88 -2.78
CA ILE A 33 7.46 -17.00 -3.10
C ILE A 33 7.04 -16.95 -4.57
N LEU A 34 6.57 -15.79 -5.06
CA LEU A 34 6.16 -15.64 -6.46
C LEU A 34 7.30 -15.85 -7.43
N ALA A 35 8.47 -15.27 -7.16
CA ALA A 35 9.65 -15.47 -7.99
C ALA A 35 10.13 -16.93 -7.97
N GLY A 36 9.86 -17.68 -6.89
CA GLY A 36 10.11 -19.12 -6.82
C GLY A 36 9.21 -19.98 -7.70
N LYS A 37 8.08 -19.44 -8.19
CA LYS A 37 7.19 -20.13 -9.14
C LYS A 37 7.63 -19.99 -10.61
N LEU A 38 8.65 -19.18 -10.90
CA LEU A 38 9.17 -18.98 -12.24
C LEU A 38 10.17 -20.07 -12.64
N PRO A 39 10.43 -20.28 -13.95
CA PRO A 39 11.48 -21.18 -14.42
C PRO A 39 12.84 -20.84 -13.77
N PRO A 40 13.66 -21.85 -13.41
CA PRO A 40 14.88 -21.68 -12.61
C PRO A 40 15.85 -20.64 -13.19
N GLU A 41 15.89 -20.49 -14.51
CA GLU A 41 16.73 -19.52 -15.22
C GLU A 41 16.32 -18.05 -14.99
N GLN A 42 15.05 -17.80 -14.62
CA GLN A 42 14.49 -16.46 -14.46
C GLN A 42 14.28 -16.05 -13.00
N GLN A 43 14.29 -17.00 -12.06
CA GLN A 43 14.01 -16.74 -10.64
C GLN A 43 14.96 -15.70 -10.03
N ALA A 44 16.26 -15.78 -10.36
CA ALA A 44 17.26 -14.86 -9.82
C ALA A 44 17.00 -13.42 -10.29
N LYS A 45 16.71 -13.23 -11.58
CA LYS A 45 16.37 -11.92 -12.14
C LYS A 45 15.05 -11.40 -11.58
N ALA A 46 14.03 -12.25 -11.49
CA ALA A 46 12.73 -11.88 -10.94
C ALA A 46 12.80 -11.47 -9.46
N ARG A 47 13.60 -12.16 -8.64
CA ARG A 47 13.85 -11.76 -7.24
C ARG A 47 14.55 -10.40 -7.17
N GLN A 48 15.64 -10.22 -7.91
CA GLN A 48 16.40 -8.96 -7.87
C GLN A 48 15.55 -7.77 -8.34
N THR A 49 14.86 -7.92 -9.47
CA THR A 49 13.98 -6.87 -10.01
C THR A 49 12.79 -6.63 -9.07
N GLY A 50 12.16 -7.69 -8.56
CA GLY A 50 11.03 -7.59 -7.63
C GLY A 50 11.40 -6.91 -6.31
N LEU A 51 12.51 -7.32 -5.68
CA LEU A 51 13.00 -6.67 -4.45
C LEU A 51 13.40 -5.21 -4.70
N SER A 52 14.08 -4.93 -5.81
CA SER A 52 14.49 -3.54 -6.14
C SER A 52 13.27 -2.65 -6.36
N LEU A 53 12.28 -3.13 -7.11
CA LEU A 53 11.03 -2.41 -7.36
C LEU A 53 10.22 -2.23 -6.07
N ALA A 54 10.17 -3.24 -5.20
CA ALA A 54 9.50 -3.14 -3.91
C ALA A 54 10.14 -2.09 -2.99
N LEU A 55 11.47 -2.02 -2.96
CA LEU A 55 12.18 -0.98 -2.21
C LEU A 55 11.92 0.41 -2.79
N ILE A 56 11.95 0.56 -4.11
CA ILE A 56 11.64 1.84 -4.78
C ILE A 56 10.21 2.27 -4.45
N THR A 57 9.22 1.39 -4.63
CA THR A 57 7.82 1.67 -4.32
C THR A 57 7.64 2.02 -2.85
N ARG A 58 8.33 1.33 -1.93
CA ARG A 58 8.31 1.66 -0.49
C ARG A 58 8.80 3.08 -0.24
N VAL A 59 9.95 3.45 -0.81
CA VAL A 59 10.51 4.81 -0.66
C VAL A 59 9.56 5.85 -1.26
N LEU A 60 8.99 5.59 -2.44
CA LEU A 60 8.03 6.49 -3.07
C LEU A 60 6.77 6.68 -2.23
N LEU A 61 6.22 5.60 -1.66
CA LEU A 61 5.06 5.67 -0.78
C LEU A 61 5.38 6.42 0.52
N LEU A 62 6.54 6.16 1.15
CA LEU A 62 6.97 6.88 2.34
C LEU A 62 7.19 8.37 2.06
N CYS A 63 7.82 8.73 0.94
CA CYS A 63 7.97 10.11 0.48
C CYS A 63 6.61 10.75 0.19
N GLY A 64 5.70 10.01 -0.46
CA GLY A 64 4.33 10.44 -0.73
C GLY A 64 3.54 10.70 0.55
N LEU A 65 3.66 9.83 1.55
CA LEU A 65 3.07 10.03 2.89
C LEU A 65 3.69 11.25 3.59
N ALA A 66 5.01 11.40 3.55
CA ALA A 66 5.69 12.56 4.12
C ALA A 66 5.23 13.87 3.46
N TRP A 67 4.95 13.85 2.15
CA TRP A 67 4.40 14.99 1.43
C TRP A 67 2.91 15.22 1.74
N MET A 68 2.12 14.14 1.81
CA MET A 68 0.71 14.17 2.19
C MET A 68 0.50 14.77 3.59
N VAL A 69 1.39 14.46 4.54
CA VAL A 69 1.34 15.04 5.89
C VAL A 69 1.52 16.56 5.85
N LYS A 70 2.27 17.10 4.89
CA LYS A 70 2.42 18.55 4.68
C LYS A 70 1.20 19.20 4.00
N LEU A 71 0.35 18.40 3.34
CA LEU A 71 -0.87 18.86 2.68
C LEU A 71 -2.02 19.17 3.64
N THR A 72 -1.80 19.13 4.97
CA THR A 72 -2.79 19.48 6.01
C THR A 72 -3.22 20.93 6.01
N SER A 73 -2.53 21.81 5.28
CA SER A 73 -2.99 23.18 5.11
C SER A 73 -4.37 23.17 4.42
N PRO A 74 -5.36 23.89 4.96
CA PRO A 74 -6.71 23.92 4.41
C PRO A 74 -6.65 24.53 3.00
N LEU A 75 -6.97 23.74 1.97
CA LEU A 75 -6.93 24.22 0.57
C LEU A 75 -8.21 24.98 0.20
N PHE A 76 -9.36 24.52 0.71
CA PHE A 76 -10.66 25.16 0.46
C PHE A 76 -11.56 25.04 1.69
N HIS A 77 -12.28 26.10 2.03
CA HIS A 77 -13.37 26.06 2.99
C HIS A 77 -14.66 25.75 2.23
N ILE A 78 -15.36 24.67 2.59
CA ILE A 78 -16.71 24.46 2.09
C ILE A 78 -17.62 25.40 2.91
N PRO A 79 -18.24 26.44 2.30
CA PRO A 79 -19.24 27.23 3.01
C PRO A 79 -20.36 26.28 3.41
N ALA A 80 -20.70 26.27 4.70
CA ALA A 80 -21.78 25.46 5.23
C ALA A 80 -23.08 25.84 4.50
N PHE A 81 -23.47 25.05 3.50
CA PHE A 81 -24.74 25.18 2.80
C PHE A 81 -25.86 24.63 3.69
N GLY A 82 -26.08 25.26 4.85
CA GLY A 82 -27.15 24.97 5.81
C GLY A 82 -27.14 23.60 6.52
N LEU A 83 -26.17 22.73 6.25
CA LEU A 83 -26.13 21.34 6.76
C LEU A 83 -25.14 21.09 7.91
N LEU A 84 -24.16 21.97 8.14
CA LEU A 84 -23.15 21.83 9.19
C LEU A 84 -22.98 23.14 9.98
N PRO A 85 -22.76 23.12 11.32
CA PRO A 85 -22.62 24.33 12.13
C PRO A 85 -21.39 25.17 11.82
N GLU A 86 -20.31 24.54 11.31
CA GLU A 86 -19.01 25.19 11.07
C GLU A 86 -18.49 24.87 9.66
N PRO A 87 -17.83 25.82 8.98
CA PRO A 87 -17.20 25.60 7.68
C PRO A 87 -16.12 24.52 7.79
N HIS A 88 -16.34 23.37 7.15
CA HIS A 88 -15.33 22.32 7.09
C HIS A 88 -14.23 22.74 6.12
N SER A 89 -13.00 22.82 6.62
CA SER A 89 -11.81 22.95 5.80
C SER A 89 -11.48 21.61 5.17
N VAL A 90 -11.50 21.54 3.83
CA VAL A 90 -11.04 20.35 3.11
C VAL A 90 -9.55 20.52 2.83
N SER A 91 -8.76 19.62 3.40
CA SER A 91 -7.34 19.49 3.14
C SER A 91 -7.10 18.52 1.97
N GLY A 92 -5.96 18.65 1.29
CA GLY A 92 -5.52 17.67 0.30
C GLY A 92 -5.37 16.26 0.89
N ARG A 93 -5.12 16.15 2.21
CA ARG A 93 -5.15 14.87 2.93
C ARG A 93 -6.53 14.21 2.85
N ASP A 94 -7.60 14.97 3.06
CA ASP A 94 -8.96 14.44 3.11
C ASP A 94 -9.40 13.91 1.74
N LEU A 95 -9.01 14.61 0.67
CA LEU A 95 -9.27 14.14 -0.70
C LEU A 95 -8.52 12.84 -1.01
N ILE A 96 -7.24 12.74 -0.61
CA ILE A 96 -6.44 11.53 -0.78
C ILE A 96 -7.04 10.37 0.03
N LEU A 97 -7.46 10.61 1.27
CA LEU A 97 -8.11 9.59 2.11
C LEU A 97 -9.45 9.13 1.53
N LEU A 98 -10.27 10.05 1.00
CA LEU A 98 -11.54 9.72 0.37
C LEU A 98 -11.33 8.87 -0.89
N CYS A 99 -10.43 9.30 -1.79
CA CYS A 99 -10.10 8.56 -3.00
C CYS A 99 -9.47 7.19 -2.68
N GLY A 100 -8.54 7.14 -1.73
CA GLY A 100 -7.88 5.91 -1.29
C GLY A 100 -8.86 4.92 -0.66
N GLY A 101 -9.76 5.40 0.20
CA GLY A 101 -10.83 4.58 0.81
C GLY A 101 -11.78 4.01 -0.24
N LEU A 102 -12.24 4.83 -1.20
CA LEU A 102 -13.08 4.38 -2.30
C LEU A 102 -12.36 3.35 -3.19
N PHE A 103 -11.07 3.55 -3.48
CA PHE A 103 -10.26 2.61 -4.24
C PHE A 103 -10.16 1.24 -3.54
N LEU A 104 -9.92 1.23 -2.22
CA LEU A 104 -9.88 0.00 -1.43
C LEU A 104 -11.23 -0.73 -1.41
N LEU A 105 -12.33 0.00 -1.27
CA LEU A 105 -13.68 -0.58 -1.34
C LEU A 105 -13.94 -1.22 -2.70
N TRP A 106 -13.63 -0.52 -3.79
CA TRP A 106 -13.78 -1.05 -5.14
C TRP A 106 -12.92 -2.30 -5.38
N LYS A 107 -11.62 -2.23 -5.03
CA LYS A 107 -10.69 -3.35 -5.21
C LYS A 107 -11.09 -4.56 -4.38
N SER A 108 -11.42 -4.37 -3.10
CA SER A 108 -11.86 -5.46 -2.22
C SER A 108 -13.15 -6.09 -2.75
N THR A 109 -14.09 -5.28 -3.23
CA THR A 109 -15.34 -5.78 -3.85
C THR A 109 -15.04 -6.61 -5.10
N ARG A 110 -14.11 -6.16 -5.96
CA ARG A 110 -13.70 -6.93 -7.14
C ARG A 110 -12.97 -8.22 -6.78
N GLU A 111 -12.04 -8.20 -5.82
CA GLU A 111 -11.33 -9.40 -5.36
C GLU A 111 -12.30 -10.42 -4.74
N ILE A 112 -13.32 -9.96 -4.02
CA ILE A 112 -14.38 -10.83 -3.49
C ILE A 112 -15.21 -11.41 -4.63
N HIS A 113 -15.65 -10.58 -5.57
CA HIS A 113 -16.46 -11.01 -6.72
C HIS A 113 -15.72 -12.03 -7.60
N GLU A 114 -14.44 -11.81 -7.89
CA GLU A 114 -13.59 -12.72 -8.68
C GLU A 114 -13.34 -14.06 -7.96
N LYS A 115 -13.16 -14.04 -6.62
CA LYS A 115 -13.08 -15.28 -5.81
C LYS A 115 -14.40 -16.05 -5.76
N LEU A 116 -15.54 -15.36 -5.90
CA LEU A 116 -16.88 -15.96 -5.92
C LEU A 116 -17.28 -16.47 -7.32
N GLU A 117 -16.83 -15.83 -8.40
CA GLU A 117 -17.10 -16.27 -9.79
C GLU A 117 -16.12 -17.32 -10.29
N GLY A 118 -14.94 -17.46 -9.68
CA GLY A 118 -13.89 -18.41 -10.07
C GLY A 118 -14.21 -19.90 -9.88
N GLU A 119 -15.42 -20.25 -9.41
CA GLU A 119 -15.88 -21.65 -9.29
C GLU A 119 -16.64 -22.18 -10.53
N ASP A 120 -17.01 -21.32 -11.51
CA ASP A 120 -17.72 -21.76 -12.72
C ASP A 120 -16.96 -21.46 -14.04
N GLY A 121 -16.02 -22.37 -14.36
CA GLY A 121 -15.72 -22.85 -15.72
C GLY A 121 -15.51 -21.87 -16.89
N ALA A 122 -14.25 -21.54 -17.18
CA ALA A 122 -13.78 -21.33 -18.55
C ALA A 122 -12.29 -21.71 -18.71
N VAL A 123 -12.05 -22.93 -19.21
CA VAL A 123 -10.74 -23.35 -19.73
C VAL A 123 -10.53 -22.63 -21.07
N THR A 124 -9.88 -21.46 -21.05
CA THR A 124 -9.42 -20.81 -22.28
C THR A 124 -7.90 -20.86 -22.34
N SER A 125 -7.42 -21.70 -23.26
CA SER A 125 -6.07 -21.86 -23.80
C SER A 125 -4.97 -20.88 -23.34
N ARG A 126 -3.95 -21.46 -22.70
CA ARG A 126 -2.50 -21.11 -22.70
C ARG A 126 -2.12 -19.80 -23.41
N LEU A 127 -1.82 -18.77 -22.62
CA LEU A 127 -0.72 -17.85 -22.91
C LEU A 127 0.25 -17.95 -21.74
N ALA A 128 1.52 -18.26 -22.03
CA ALA A 128 2.57 -18.26 -21.03
C ALA A 128 2.58 -16.89 -20.30
N PRO A 129 2.72 -16.86 -18.96
CA PRO A 129 2.69 -15.59 -18.23
C PRO A 129 3.83 -14.71 -18.74
N ASN A 130 3.48 -13.61 -19.39
CA ASN A 130 4.44 -12.63 -19.87
C ASN A 130 5.04 -11.91 -18.65
N PHE A 131 6.32 -11.56 -18.72
CA PHE A 131 7.08 -10.91 -17.63
C PHE A 131 6.36 -9.66 -17.08
N ALA A 132 5.59 -8.96 -17.91
CA ALA A 132 4.76 -7.82 -17.51
C ALA A 132 3.63 -8.17 -16.53
N SER A 133 3.06 -9.38 -16.59
CA SER A 133 1.98 -9.83 -15.69
C SER A 133 2.45 -10.23 -14.29
N VAL A 134 3.76 -10.38 -14.10
CA VAL A 134 4.37 -10.74 -12.80
C VAL A 134 4.91 -9.50 -12.07
N VAL A 135 5.06 -8.38 -12.79
CA VAL A 135 5.70 -7.16 -12.28
C VAL A 135 4.69 -6.06 -11.93
N ILE A 136 3.46 -6.13 -12.45
CA ILE A 136 2.38 -5.15 -12.23
C ILE A 136 1.31 -5.75 -11.33
#